data_AF-A0A964BW27-F1
#
_entry.id   AF-A0A964BW27-F1
#
_cell.length_a   1.000
_cell.length_b   1.000
_cell.length_c   1.000
_cell.angle_alpha   90.00
_cell.angle_beta   90.00
_cell.angle_gamma   90.00
#
_symmetry.space_group_name_H-M   'P 1'
#
loop_
_entity.id
_entity.type
_entity.pdbx_description
1 polymer ?
#
loop_
_entity_poly.entity_id
_entity_poly.type
_entity_poly.pdbx_seq_one_letter_code
_entity_poly.pdbx_strand_id
1 'polypeptide(L)'
;MQDIRKIAKKEAKSVRRIKQYASLSTTFVLPFLIAILVGSKGDFNEDTKTLFWLLLIGLGIFQVLIGIAYGFNDENLAIEAYFLAEELEKQNNILNKNKQELEKDIRYLNILHNTIQAFRVLESDFVRNESNEEGLQDFIDITVSFIVDIREQIFDFNSEDLWSFSVYLYRQNDDLLESIWLKKHENHPSTGEPRKWKPGQGHIGRAFIDGVAKITGDATELAVANLMSPPPRLARDYDREAYKSFASIPISLNAEQEKPYGVLVVTSNKPNRFNKFNCLILNHVADTISNVIALRGILIDDI
;
A
#
# COMPACT_ATOMS: atom_id res chain seq x y z
N MET A 1 0.57 8.43 -23.68
CA MET A 1 0.62 6.98 -24.01
C MET A 1 -0.71 6.42 -24.53
N GLN A 2 -1.87 6.73 -23.92
CA GLN A 2 -3.18 6.31 -24.47
C GLN A 2 -3.39 6.71 -25.95
N ASP A 3 -2.90 7.88 -26.35
CA ASP A 3 -2.98 8.34 -27.74
C ASP A 3 -2.11 7.51 -28.69
N ILE A 4 -0.92 7.09 -28.25
CA ILE A 4 -0.01 6.23 -29.03
C ILE A 4 -0.67 4.87 -29.29
N ARG A 5 -1.33 4.27 -28.29
CA ARG A 5 -2.08 3.01 -28.46
C ARG A 5 -3.25 3.14 -29.43
N LYS A 6 -4.00 4.25 -29.34
CA LYS A 6 -5.11 4.54 -30.27
C LYS A 6 -4.61 4.74 -31.70
N ILE A 7 -3.50 5.47 -31.86
CA ILE A 7 -2.85 5.70 -33.16
C ILE A 7 -2.35 4.38 -33.73
N ALA A 8 -1.55 3.61 -32.99
CA ALA A 8 -1.03 2.32 -33.44
C ALA A 8 -2.14 1.32 -33.81
N LYS A 9 -3.21 1.22 -33.00
CA LYS A 9 -4.37 0.37 -33.31
C LYS A 9 -5.12 0.83 -34.55
N LYS A 10 -5.25 2.14 -34.75
CA LYS A 10 -5.89 2.73 -35.92
C LYS A 10 -5.05 2.49 -37.18
N GLU A 11 -3.73 2.65 -37.08
CA GLU A 11 -2.77 2.37 -38.16
C GLU A 11 -2.78 0.90 -38.53
N ALA A 12 -2.63 -0.03 -37.58
CA ALA A 12 -2.70 -1.47 -37.86
C ALA A 12 -4.01 -1.88 -38.55
N LYS A 13 -5.15 -1.31 -38.11
CA LYS A 13 -6.45 -1.56 -38.73
C LYS A 13 -6.55 -0.96 -40.15
N SER A 14 -5.94 0.19 -40.38
CA SER A 14 -5.89 0.85 -41.69
C SER A 14 -5.04 0.04 -42.68
N VAL A 15 -3.83 -0.35 -42.26
CA VAL A 15 -2.91 -1.20 -43.03
C VAL A 15 -3.58 -2.51 -43.42
N ARG A 16 -4.24 -3.19 -42.46
CA ARG A 16 -4.97 -4.43 -42.72
C ARG A 16 -6.09 -4.27 -43.76
N ARG A 17 -6.87 -3.18 -43.68
CA ARG A 17 -7.93 -2.88 -44.66
C ARG A 17 -7.34 -2.63 -46.05
N ILE A 18 -6.29 -1.84 -46.15
CA ILE A 18 -5.60 -1.55 -47.42
C ILE A 18 -5.08 -2.85 -48.05
N LYS A 19 -4.47 -3.74 -47.26
CA LYS A 19 -4.02 -5.06 -47.74
C LYS A 19 -5.17 -5.95 -48.22
N GLN A 20 -6.30 -5.96 -47.52
CA GLN A 20 -7.50 -6.72 -47.93
C GLN A 20 -8.05 -6.21 -49.26
N TYR A 21 -8.18 -4.90 -49.44
CA TYR A 21 -8.64 -4.30 -50.70
C TYR A 21 -7.65 -4.52 -51.84
N ALA A 22 -6.35 -4.37 -51.58
CA ALA A 22 -5.29 -4.65 -52.53
C ALA A 22 -5.35 -6.10 -53.01
N SER A 23 -5.45 -7.06 -52.08
CA SER A 23 -5.54 -8.50 -52.39
C SER A 23 -6.81 -8.84 -53.18
N LEU A 24 -7.96 -8.30 -52.80
CA LEU A 24 -9.22 -8.50 -53.55
C LEU A 24 -9.13 -7.94 -54.97
N SER A 25 -8.55 -6.75 -55.10
CA SER A 25 -8.36 -6.07 -56.38
C SER A 25 -7.44 -6.86 -57.31
N THR A 26 -6.28 -7.30 -56.83
CA THR A 26 -5.30 -8.05 -57.62
C THR A 26 -5.74 -9.47 -57.95
N THR A 27 -6.51 -10.13 -57.07
CA THR A 27 -6.91 -11.53 -57.25
C THR A 27 -8.17 -11.66 -58.12
N PHE A 28 -9.14 -10.76 -57.97
CA PHE A 28 -10.46 -10.92 -58.60
C PHE A 28 -10.80 -9.80 -59.58
N VAL A 29 -10.71 -8.55 -59.15
CA VAL A 29 -11.20 -7.41 -59.94
C VAL A 29 -10.38 -7.23 -61.21
N LEU A 30 -9.06 -7.22 -61.09
CA LEU A 30 -8.18 -6.96 -62.22
C LEU A 30 -8.21 -8.10 -63.26
N PRO A 31 -8.08 -9.38 -62.89
CA PRO A 31 -8.18 -10.48 -63.87
C PRO A 31 -9.53 -10.52 -64.57
N PHE A 32 -10.62 -10.20 -63.86
CA PHE A 32 -11.95 -10.12 -64.45
C PHE A 32 -12.10 -8.98 -65.46
N LEU A 33 -11.60 -7.78 -65.12
CA LEU A 33 -11.59 -6.64 -66.05
C LEU A 33 -10.73 -6.92 -67.28
N ILE A 34 -9.56 -7.52 -67.10
CA ILE A 34 -8.69 -7.96 -68.20
C ILE A 34 -9.42 -9.00 -69.06
N ALA A 35 -10.11 -9.98 -68.45
CA ALA A 35 -10.85 -11.00 -69.18
C ALA A 35 -12.00 -10.42 -70.02
N ILE A 36 -12.78 -9.47 -69.48
CA ILE A 36 -13.82 -8.75 -70.23
C ILE A 36 -13.23 -7.95 -71.39
N LEU A 37 -12.13 -7.22 -71.12
CA LEU A 37 -11.46 -6.40 -72.12
C LEU A 37 -10.88 -7.26 -73.25
N VAL A 38 -10.24 -8.39 -72.92
CA VAL A 38 -9.69 -9.32 -73.92
C VAL A 38 -10.82 -10.04 -74.68
N GLY A 39 -11.91 -10.39 -74.01
CA GLY A 39 -13.07 -11.04 -74.61
C GLY A 39 -13.82 -10.16 -75.62
N SER A 40 -13.81 -8.84 -75.44
CA SER A 40 -14.44 -7.87 -76.35
C SER A 40 -13.55 -7.44 -77.53
N LYS A 41 -12.33 -7.98 -77.64
CA LYS A 41 -11.33 -7.60 -78.66
C LYS A 41 -11.80 -7.78 -80.11
N GLY A 42 -12.75 -8.69 -80.36
CA GLY A 42 -13.26 -9.00 -81.70
C GLY A 42 -14.10 -7.88 -82.34
N ASP A 43 -14.66 -6.98 -81.52
CA ASP A 43 -15.66 -5.99 -81.96
C ASP A 43 -15.09 -4.57 -82.14
N PHE A 44 -13.76 -4.41 -82.10
CA PHE A 44 -13.11 -3.10 -82.07
C PHE A 44 -12.72 -2.56 -83.45
N ASN A 45 -13.12 -1.31 -83.72
CA ASN A 45 -12.60 -0.47 -84.81
C ASN A 45 -11.17 0.05 -84.50
N GLU A 46 -10.48 0.65 -85.48
CA GLU A 46 -9.10 1.13 -85.32
C GLU A 46 -8.92 2.11 -84.13
N ASP A 47 -9.86 3.03 -83.91
CA ASP A 47 -9.78 4.00 -82.81
C ASP A 47 -9.96 3.34 -81.43
N THR A 48 -10.85 2.35 -81.31
CA THR A 48 -11.08 1.62 -80.04
C THR A 48 -9.92 0.70 -79.67
N LYS A 49 -9.13 0.21 -80.64
CA LYS A 49 -7.90 -0.57 -80.37
C LYS A 49 -6.84 0.25 -79.62
N THR A 50 -6.67 1.51 -79.97
CA THR A 50 -5.69 2.39 -79.32
C THR A 50 -6.09 2.66 -77.86
N LEU A 51 -7.36 2.95 -77.63
CA LEU A 51 -7.92 3.14 -76.29
C LEU A 51 -7.79 1.86 -75.43
N PHE A 52 -8.02 0.69 -76.03
CA PHE A 52 -7.86 -0.60 -75.37
C PHE A 52 -6.44 -0.80 -74.82
N TRP A 53 -5.41 -0.54 -75.62
CA TRP A 53 -4.01 -0.71 -75.19
C TRP A 53 -3.62 0.29 -74.10
N LEU A 54 -4.09 1.54 -74.18
CA LEU A 54 -3.87 2.54 -73.13
C LEU A 54 -4.50 2.12 -71.80
N LEU A 55 -5.71 1.56 -71.83
CA LEU A 55 -6.36 1.02 -70.63
C LEU A 55 -5.57 -0.15 -70.02
N LEU A 56 -5.06 -1.05 -70.86
CA LEU A 56 -4.30 -2.22 -70.41
C LEU A 56 -2.97 -1.82 -69.77
N ILE A 57 -2.26 -0.85 -70.36
CA ILE A 57 -1.05 -0.25 -69.77
C ILE A 57 -1.38 0.45 -68.45
N GLY A 58 -2.47 1.23 -68.41
CA GLY A 58 -2.93 1.91 -67.19
C GLY A 58 -3.21 0.94 -66.04
N LEU A 59 -3.87 -0.19 -66.32
CA LEU A 59 -4.12 -1.26 -65.35
C LEU A 59 -2.82 -1.91 -64.86
N GLY A 60 -1.85 -2.12 -65.76
CA GLY A 60 -0.53 -2.65 -65.40
C GLY A 60 0.24 -1.74 -64.45
N ILE A 61 0.28 -0.43 -64.73
CA ILE A 61 0.92 0.57 -63.85
C ILE A 61 0.24 0.60 -62.49
N PHE A 62 -1.10 0.59 -62.47
CA PHE A 62 -1.89 0.55 -61.24
C PHE A 62 -1.54 -0.67 -60.36
N GLN A 63 -1.33 -1.84 -60.98
CA GLN A 63 -0.94 -3.05 -60.25
C GLN A 63 0.46 -2.96 -59.62
N VAL A 64 1.43 -2.37 -60.32
CA VAL A 64 2.77 -2.15 -59.77
C VAL A 64 2.71 -1.20 -58.58
N LEU A 65 1.93 -0.11 -58.67
CA LEU A 65 1.75 0.84 -57.56
C LEU A 65 1.12 0.18 -56.33
N ILE A 66 0.13 -0.70 -56.52
CA ILE A 66 -0.45 -1.48 -55.42
C ILE A 66 0.58 -2.45 -54.82
N GLY A 67 1.37 -3.13 -55.65
CA GLY A 67 2.42 -4.05 -55.18
C GLY A 67 3.49 -3.34 -54.34
N ILE A 68 3.93 -2.16 -54.77
CA ILE A 68 4.83 -1.28 -54.02
C ILE A 68 4.18 -0.89 -52.68
N ALA A 69 2.94 -0.39 -52.70
CA ALA A 69 2.22 -0.03 -51.48
C ALA A 69 2.02 -1.22 -50.53
N TYR A 70 1.95 -2.44 -51.04
CA TYR A 70 1.87 -3.67 -50.24
C TYR A 70 3.22 -4.03 -49.59
N GLY A 71 4.33 -3.91 -50.34
CA GLY A 71 5.67 -4.24 -49.86
C GLY A 71 6.23 -3.26 -48.83
N PHE A 72 5.86 -1.98 -48.91
CA PHE A 72 6.30 -0.95 -47.94
C PHE A 72 5.49 -0.94 -46.64
N ASN A 73 4.41 -1.72 -46.53
CA ASN A 73 3.49 -1.68 -45.39
C ASN A 73 3.64 -2.96 -44.55
N ASP A 74 4.70 -3.02 -43.74
CA ASP A 74 4.97 -4.17 -42.88
C ASP A 74 4.02 -4.19 -41.68
N GLU A 75 3.08 -5.13 -41.70
CA GLU A 75 2.08 -5.29 -40.65
C GLU A 75 2.72 -5.82 -39.36
N ASN A 76 3.84 -6.55 -39.48
CA ASN A 76 4.55 -7.08 -38.34
C ASN A 76 5.17 -5.95 -37.52
N LEU A 77 5.69 -4.91 -38.18
CA LEU A 77 6.31 -3.76 -37.51
C LEU A 77 5.28 -2.96 -36.70
N ALA A 78 4.05 -2.80 -37.21
CA ALA A 78 2.97 -2.14 -36.48
C ALA A 78 2.47 -2.97 -35.29
N ILE A 79 2.43 -4.30 -35.44
CA ILE A 79 2.05 -5.23 -34.36
C ILE A 79 3.12 -5.28 -33.27
N GLU A 80 4.40 -5.36 -33.65
CA GLU A 80 5.54 -5.34 -32.73
C GLU A 80 5.60 -4.03 -31.95
N ALA A 81 5.44 -2.89 -32.63
CA ALA A 81 5.36 -1.58 -31.98
C ALA A 81 4.17 -1.51 -30.99
N TYR A 82 3.04 -2.13 -31.31
CA TYR A 82 1.89 -2.20 -30.41
C TYR A 82 2.21 -3.02 -29.14
N PHE A 83 2.81 -4.21 -29.28
CA PHE A 83 3.16 -5.06 -28.13
C PHE A 83 4.24 -4.42 -27.26
N LEU A 84 5.25 -3.81 -27.87
CA LEU A 84 6.30 -3.08 -27.15
C LEU A 84 5.72 -1.90 -26.35
N ALA A 85 4.77 -1.16 -26.94
CA ALA A 85 4.10 -0.07 -26.24
C ALA A 85 3.25 -0.57 -25.05
N GLU A 86 2.58 -1.72 -25.20
CA GLU A 86 1.81 -2.36 -24.13
C GLU A 86 2.69 -2.84 -22.97
N GLU A 87 3.84 -3.45 -23.28
CA GLU A 87 4.81 -3.88 -22.27
C GLU A 87 5.43 -2.68 -21.53
N LEU A 88 5.79 -1.61 -22.24
CA LEU A 88 6.35 -0.40 -21.66
C LEU A 88 5.33 0.29 -20.74
N GLU A 89 4.04 0.32 -21.12
CA GLU A 89 2.97 0.83 -20.26
C GLU A 89 2.83 0.01 -18.97
N LYS A 90 2.87 -1.32 -19.08
CA LYS A 90 2.82 -2.22 -17.91
C LYS A 90 4.02 -2.00 -16.98
N GLN A 91 5.23 -1.90 -17.53
CA GLN A 91 6.43 -1.61 -16.75
C GLN A 91 6.37 -0.23 -16.08
N ASN A 92 5.90 0.79 -16.80
CA ASN A 92 5.74 2.13 -16.25
C ASN A 92 4.69 2.17 -15.12
N ASN A 93 3.60 1.41 -15.23
CA ASN A 93 2.61 1.30 -14.17
C ASN A 93 3.18 0.63 -12.91
N ILE A 94 3.98 -0.43 -13.07
CA ILE A 94 4.70 -1.08 -11.95
C ILE A 94 5.69 -0.10 -11.32
N LEU A 95 6.49 0.60 -12.14
CA LEU A 95 7.45 1.59 -11.67
C LEU A 95 6.78 2.72 -10.88
N ASN A 96 5.68 3.26 -11.39
CA ASN A 96 4.92 4.31 -10.71
C ASN A 96 4.34 3.84 -9.37
N LYS A 97 3.83 2.60 -9.32
CA LYS A 97 3.36 2.00 -8.06
C LYS A 97 4.50 1.87 -7.05
N ASN A 98 5.63 1.31 -7.47
CA ASN A 98 6.81 1.15 -6.60
C ASN A 98 7.35 2.51 -6.12
N LYS A 99 7.32 3.53 -6.98
CA LYS A 99 7.72 4.89 -6.61
C LYS A 99 6.80 5.46 -5.52
N GLN A 100 5.48 5.27 -5.63
CA GLN A 100 4.52 5.71 -4.61
C GLN A 100 4.73 5.00 -3.27
N GLU A 101 4.97 3.68 -3.29
CA GLU A 101 5.29 2.91 -2.09
C GLU A 101 6.58 3.41 -1.43
N LEU A 102 7.64 3.63 -2.21
CA LEU A 102 8.91 4.16 -1.72
C LEU A 102 8.79 5.57 -1.14
N GLU A 103 8.00 6.45 -1.75
CA GLU A 103 7.72 7.79 -1.22
C GLU A 103 6.98 7.74 0.12
N LYS A 104 6.08 6.77 0.31
CA LYS A 104 5.40 6.52 1.60
C LYS A 104 6.41 6.07 2.65
N ASP A 105 7.31 5.14 2.31
CA ASP A 105 8.33 4.63 3.24
C ASP A 105 9.34 5.72 3.64
N ILE A 106 9.81 6.53 2.70
CA ILE A 106 10.70 7.67 2.98
C ILE A 106 10.03 8.66 3.93
N ARG A 107 8.74 8.97 3.71
CA ARG A 107 7.97 9.84 4.60
C ARG A 107 7.87 9.26 6.01
N TYR A 108 7.58 7.97 6.13
CA TYR A 108 7.53 7.28 7.42
C TYR A 108 8.88 7.34 8.14
N LEU A 109 9.98 7.05 7.44
CA LEU A 109 11.33 7.10 8.03
C LEU A 109 11.71 8.50 8.49
N ASN A 110 11.31 9.55 7.75
CA ASN A 110 11.52 10.94 8.17
C ASN A 110 10.72 11.27 9.44
N ILE A 111 9.46 10.83 9.54
CA ILE A 111 8.65 11.00 10.75
C ILE A 111 9.31 10.28 11.93
N LEU A 112 9.72 9.02 11.74
CA LEU A 112 10.39 8.23 12.76
C LEU A 112 11.68 8.92 13.22
N HIS A 113 12.53 9.36 12.28
CA HIS A 113 13.78 10.04 12.59
C HIS A 113 13.54 11.34 13.38
N ASN A 114 12.61 12.18 12.94
CA ASN A 114 12.31 13.44 13.63
C ASN A 114 11.72 13.20 15.02
N THR A 115 10.88 12.18 15.17
CA THR A 115 10.32 11.76 16.46
C THR A 115 11.43 11.32 17.42
N ILE A 116 12.39 10.53 16.94
CA ILE A 116 13.54 10.10 17.73
C ILE A 116 14.35 11.30 18.25
N GLN A 117 14.62 12.28 17.39
CA GLN A 117 15.36 13.47 17.80
C GLN A 117 14.58 14.30 18.80
N ALA A 118 13.28 14.51 18.57
CA ALA A 118 12.42 15.27 19.50
C ALA A 118 12.36 14.61 20.88
N PHE A 119 12.17 13.29 20.93
CA PHE A 119 12.04 12.55 22.18
C PHE A 119 13.33 12.49 22.98
N ARG A 120 14.50 12.47 22.33
CA ARG A 120 15.79 12.59 23.04
C ARG A 120 15.95 13.95 23.73
N VAL A 121 15.47 15.03 23.10
CA VAL A 121 15.47 16.36 23.70
C VAL A 121 14.52 16.41 24.89
N LEU A 122 13.30 15.86 24.74
CA LEU A 122 12.32 15.77 25.83
C LEU A 122 12.84 14.92 26.99
N GLU A 123 13.45 13.77 26.71
CA GLU A 123 14.07 12.90 27.72
C GLU A 123 15.15 13.65 28.51
N SER A 124 16.04 14.37 27.83
CA SER A 124 17.09 15.14 28.50
C SER A 124 16.54 16.30 29.33
N ASP A 125 15.44 16.93 28.92
CA ASP A 125 14.83 18.02 29.68
C ASP A 125 14.09 17.50 30.91
N PHE A 126 13.32 16.42 30.71
CA PHE A 126 12.59 15.72 31.76
C PHE A 126 13.51 15.27 32.90
N VAL A 127 14.59 14.55 32.56
CA VAL A 127 15.56 14.04 33.54
C VAL A 127 16.22 15.16 34.34
N ARG A 128 16.27 16.39 33.82
CA ARG A 128 16.85 17.56 34.51
C ARG A 128 15.86 18.26 35.42
N ASN A 129 14.58 18.32 35.04
CA ASN A 129 13.63 19.27 35.63
C ASN A 129 12.51 18.61 36.43
N GLU A 130 12.11 17.37 36.11
CA GLU A 130 10.89 16.74 36.64
C GLU A 130 11.10 15.25 36.88
N SER A 131 11.35 14.83 38.13
CA SER A 131 11.63 13.41 38.46
C SER A 131 10.58 12.76 39.38
N ASN A 132 9.42 13.41 39.56
CA ASN A 132 8.29 12.89 40.34
C ASN A 132 7.29 12.09 39.47
N GLU A 133 6.27 11.48 40.11
CA GLU A 133 5.27 10.66 39.41
C GLU A 133 4.38 11.47 38.47
N GLU A 134 4.04 12.71 38.85
CA GLU A 134 3.28 13.65 38.02
C GLU A 134 4.02 13.97 36.71
N GLY A 135 5.33 14.27 36.81
CA GLY A 135 6.17 14.46 35.64
C GLY A 135 6.20 13.24 34.72
N LEU A 136 6.28 12.02 35.26
CA LEU A 136 6.25 10.81 34.42
C LEU A 136 4.92 10.71 33.65
N GLN A 137 3.82 11.07 34.29
CA GLN A 137 2.51 11.07 33.64
C GLN A 137 2.44 12.15 32.55
N ASP A 138 2.97 13.34 32.80
CA ASP A 138 3.05 14.42 31.80
C ASP A 138 3.96 14.05 30.63
N PHE A 139 5.10 13.42 30.91
CA PHE A 139 6.01 12.91 29.89
C PHE A 139 5.32 11.90 28.97
N ILE A 140 4.58 10.95 29.56
CA ILE A 140 3.80 9.95 28.83
C ILE A 140 2.68 10.64 28.03
N ASP A 141 2.00 11.64 28.59
CA ASP A 141 0.97 12.37 27.88
C ASP A 141 1.53 13.06 26.65
N ILE A 142 2.65 13.79 26.77
CA ILE A 142 3.31 14.49 25.67
C ILE A 142 3.76 13.48 24.58
N THR A 143 4.51 12.45 24.96
CA THR A 143 5.07 11.49 23.99
C THR A 143 4.00 10.68 23.29
N VAL A 144 3.01 10.15 24.01
CA VAL A 144 1.96 9.31 23.41
C VAL A 144 0.92 10.17 22.68
N SER A 145 0.55 11.36 23.19
CA SER A 145 -0.36 12.27 22.48
C SER A 145 0.21 12.70 21.13
N PHE A 146 1.52 12.93 21.02
CA PHE A 146 2.14 13.22 19.73
C PHE A 146 1.87 12.12 18.68
N ILE A 147 1.99 10.84 19.08
CA ILE A 147 1.67 9.70 18.21
C ILE A 147 0.18 9.66 17.86
N VAL A 148 -0.68 9.97 18.83
CA VAL A 148 -2.12 10.09 18.58
C VAL A 148 -2.40 11.18 17.54
N ASP A 149 -1.71 12.31 17.58
CA ASP A 149 -1.96 13.43 16.67
C ASP A 149 -1.53 13.12 15.23
N ILE A 150 -0.47 12.34 15.04
CA ILE A 150 0.01 11.90 13.71
C ILE A 150 -0.52 10.52 13.28
N ARG A 151 -1.46 9.94 14.03
CA ARG A 151 -1.95 8.57 13.84
C ARG A 151 -2.46 8.28 12.42
N GLU A 152 -3.06 9.26 11.76
CA GLU A 152 -3.58 9.13 10.38
C GLU A 152 -2.44 8.91 9.38
N GLN A 153 -1.28 9.53 9.61
CA GLN A 153 -0.12 9.44 8.71
C GLN A 153 0.64 8.11 8.89
N ILE A 154 0.57 7.53 10.09
CA ILE A 154 1.37 6.35 10.45
C ILE A 154 0.59 5.05 10.33
N PHE A 155 -0.66 5.06 10.79
CA PHE A 155 -1.51 3.87 10.87
C PHE A 155 -2.65 3.90 9.84
N ASP A 156 -2.70 4.92 8.97
CA ASP A 156 -3.76 5.14 7.99
C ASP A 156 -5.16 5.21 8.63
N PHE A 157 -5.26 5.75 9.86
CA PHE A 157 -6.54 5.96 10.52
C PHE A 157 -7.39 7.00 9.80
N ASN A 158 -8.70 6.75 9.76
CA ASN A 158 -9.70 7.69 9.28
C ASN A 158 -10.55 8.24 10.43
N SER A 159 -11.34 9.30 10.17
CA SER A 159 -12.25 9.91 11.14
C SER A 159 -13.32 8.99 11.70
N GLU A 160 -13.64 7.89 11.00
CA GLU A 160 -14.65 6.90 11.41
C GLU A 160 -14.04 5.69 12.14
N ASP A 161 -12.71 5.60 12.20
CA ASP A 161 -12.05 4.48 12.83
C ASP A 161 -12.15 4.61 14.36
N LEU A 162 -12.59 3.54 15.01
CA LEU A 162 -12.52 3.43 16.46
C LEU A 162 -11.11 2.97 16.81
N TRP A 163 -10.42 3.78 17.61
CA TRP A 163 -9.07 3.50 18.06
C TRP A 163 -8.91 3.81 19.55
N SER A 164 -7.93 3.17 20.17
CA SER A 164 -7.49 3.52 21.52
C SER A 164 -5.97 3.36 21.64
N PHE A 165 -5.36 4.25 22.42
CA PHE A 165 -3.96 4.24 22.83
C PHE A 165 -3.95 4.23 24.35
N SER A 166 -3.15 3.35 24.96
CA SER A 166 -3.08 3.23 26.41
C SER A 166 -1.70 2.79 26.86
N VAL A 167 -1.28 3.29 28.01
CA VAL A 167 -0.04 2.87 28.69
C VAL A 167 -0.42 2.17 29.98
N TYR A 168 -0.01 0.91 30.08
CA TYR A 168 -0.15 0.10 31.29
C TYR A 168 1.18 0.00 31.99
N LEU A 169 1.23 0.26 33.30
CA LEU A 169 2.38 -0.04 34.14
C LEU A 169 2.08 -1.21 35.07
N TYR A 170 3.09 -2.02 35.34
CA TYR A 170 2.97 -3.15 36.25
C TYR A 170 3.10 -2.71 37.71
N ARG A 171 2.08 -3.03 38.52
CA ARG A 171 2.08 -2.83 39.97
C ARG A 171 2.43 -4.15 40.65
N GLN A 172 3.65 -4.23 41.19
CA GLN A 172 4.17 -5.46 41.79
C GLN A 172 3.35 -5.95 42.98
N ASN A 173 2.81 -5.02 43.79
CA ASN A 173 2.03 -5.37 44.99
C ASN A 173 0.73 -6.11 44.66
N ASP A 174 0.10 -5.76 43.53
CA ASP A 174 -1.20 -6.30 43.14
C ASP A 174 -1.11 -7.37 42.04
N ASP A 175 0.09 -7.58 41.47
CA ASP A 175 0.35 -8.44 40.30
C ASP A 175 -0.58 -8.09 39.12
N LEU A 176 -0.68 -6.78 38.83
CA LEU A 176 -1.58 -6.23 37.83
C LEU A 176 -0.91 -5.17 36.95
N LEU A 177 -1.26 -5.18 35.67
CA LEU A 177 -1.05 -4.10 34.72
C LEU A 177 -2.23 -3.14 34.81
N GLU A 178 -1.94 -1.90 35.17
CA GLU A 178 -2.92 -0.84 35.34
C GLU A 178 -2.68 0.29 34.35
N SER A 179 -3.75 0.76 33.71
CA SER A 179 -3.67 1.86 32.75
C SER A 179 -3.42 3.16 33.50
N ILE A 180 -2.27 3.77 33.29
CA ILE A 180 -1.94 5.10 33.83
C ILE A 180 -2.26 6.21 32.85
N TRP A 181 -2.45 5.87 31.57
CA TRP A 181 -2.80 6.80 30.52
C TRP A 181 -3.69 6.11 29.48
N LEU A 182 -4.73 6.80 29.00
CA LEU A 182 -5.65 6.29 27.97
C LEU A 182 -6.22 7.46 27.15
N LYS A 183 -6.07 7.39 25.83
CA LYS A 183 -6.77 8.25 24.86
C LYS A 183 -7.44 7.37 23.82
N LYS A 184 -8.68 7.69 23.47
CA LYS A 184 -9.49 6.90 22.53
C LYS A 184 -10.36 7.79 21.67
N HIS A 185 -10.85 7.25 20.57
CA HIS A 185 -11.85 7.91 19.74
C HIS A 185 -13.11 8.25 20.56
N GLU A 186 -13.74 9.39 20.30
CA GLU A 186 -14.93 9.87 21.04
C GLU A 186 -16.07 8.85 21.03
N ASN A 187 -16.30 8.21 19.89
CA ASN A 187 -17.35 7.22 19.67
C ASN A 187 -16.93 5.79 20.07
N HIS A 188 -15.79 5.62 20.74
CA HIS A 188 -15.35 4.29 21.17
C HIS A 188 -16.32 3.74 22.24
N PRO A 189 -16.85 2.51 22.10
CA PRO A 189 -17.88 1.95 22.99
C PRO A 189 -17.40 1.63 24.41
N SER A 190 -16.11 1.84 24.70
CA SER A 190 -15.54 1.53 26.01
C SER A 190 -15.89 2.67 26.95
N THR A 191 -16.64 2.40 28.01
CA THR A 191 -16.99 3.37 29.04
C THR A 191 -16.42 2.93 30.40
N GLY A 192 -16.29 3.89 31.32
CA GLY A 192 -15.77 3.66 32.67
C GLY A 192 -14.25 3.45 32.73
N GLU A 193 -13.81 2.81 33.81
CA GLU A 193 -12.40 2.58 34.08
C GLU A 193 -11.76 1.59 33.09
N PRO A 194 -10.48 1.81 32.72
CA PRO A 194 -9.71 0.86 31.93
C PRO A 194 -9.64 -0.52 32.61
N ARG A 195 -9.66 -1.59 31.80
CA ARG A 195 -9.49 -2.96 32.30
C ARG A 195 -8.09 -3.13 32.90
N LYS A 196 -7.98 -3.77 34.06
CA LYS A 196 -6.70 -4.23 34.63
C LYS A 196 -6.38 -5.64 34.12
N TRP A 197 -5.11 -5.92 33.88
CA TRP A 197 -4.68 -7.21 33.29
C TRP A 197 -3.68 -7.90 34.19
N LYS A 198 -3.86 -9.20 34.42
CA LYS A 198 -2.78 -10.00 35.01
C LYS A 198 -1.72 -10.29 33.96
N PRO A 199 -0.46 -10.50 34.37
CA PRO A 199 0.56 -11.09 33.50
C PRO A 199 0.01 -12.33 32.77
N GLY A 200 0.24 -12.40 31.45
CA GLY A 200 -0.21 -13.49 30.59
C GLY A 200 -1.67 -13.41 30.11
N GLN A 201 -2.49 -12.47 30.59
CA GLN A 201 -3.89 -12.34 30.15
C GLN A 201 -4.03 -11.43 28.94
N GLY A 202 -4.68 -11.94 27.89
CA GLY A 202 -4.89 -11.23 26.63
C GLY A 202 -3.59 -10.80 25.96
N HIS A 203 -3.69 -10.00 24.90
CA HIS A 203 -2.51 -9.50 24.19
C HIS A 203 -1.60 -8.61 25.06
N ILE A 204 -2.17 -7.88 26.03
CA ILE A 204 -1.43 -6.97 26.92
C ILE A 204 -0.58 -7.76 27.92
N GLY A 205 -1.20 -8.66 28.70
CA GLY A 205 -0.48 -9.48 29.66
C GLY A 205 0.50 -10.45 28.98
N ARG A 206 0.20 -10.91 27.76
CA ARG A 206 1.11 -11.76 26.99
C ARG A 206 2.32 -11.00 26.47
N ALA A 207 2.15 -9.76 25.98
CA ALA A 207 3.27 -8.90 25.62
C ALA A 207 4.20 -8.64 26.82
N PHE A 208 3.60 -8.46 28.00
CA PHE A 208 4.33 -8.25 29.24
C PHE A 208 5.18 -9.48 29.64
N ILE A 209 4.58 -10.68 29.76
CA ILE A 209 5.33 -11.88 30.18
C ILE A 209 6.41 -12.25 29.17
N ASP A 210 6.10 -12.18 27.88
CA ASP A 210 7.04 -12.63 26.85
C ASP A 210 8.18 -11.62 26.62
N GLY A 211 8.06 -10.38 27.10
CA GLY A 211 9.02 -9.30 26.81
C GLY A 211 9.13 -8.95 25.32
N VAL A 212 8.16 -9.36 24.50
CA VAL A 212 8.18 -9.20 23.05
C VAL A 212 6.86 -8.61 22.55
N ALA A 213 6.97 -7.65 21.64
CA ALA A 213 5.84 -7.00 20.97
C ALA A 213 4.84 -8.00 20.37
N LYS A 214 3.56 -7.80 20.65
CA LYS A 214 2.45 -8.54 20.04
C LYS A 214 1.72 -7.63 19.08
N ILE A 215 1.93 -7.85 17.79
CA ILE A 215 1.33 -7.07 16.70
C ILE A 215 0.48 -8.01 15.88
N THR A 216 -0.81 -7.69 15.71
CA THR A 216 -1.72 -8.44 14.84
C THR A 216 -2.37 -7.54 13.80
N GLY A 217 -2.45 -8.05 12.58
CA GLY A 217 -3.27 -7.45 11.52
C GLY A 217 -4.75 -7.75 11.74
N ASP A 218 -5.12 -8.93 12.24
CA ASP A 218 -6.51 -9.29 12.46
C ASP A 218 -6.66 -10.19 13.70
N ALA A 219 -7.39 -9.70 14.70
CA ALA A 219 -7.66 -10.39 15.96
C ALA A 219 -8.83 -11.40 15.84
N THR A 220 -9.57 -11.37 14.73
CA THR A 220 -10.66 -12.32 14.45
C THR A 220 -10.15 -13.65 13.88
N GLU A 221 -8.89 -13.70 13.43
CA GLU A 221 -8.23 -14.93 13.02
C GLU A 221 -8.19 -15.94 14.17
N LEU A 222 -8.63 -17.17 13.92
CA LEU A 222 -8.83 -18.20 14.96
C LEU A 222 -7.55 -18.45 15.78
N ALA A 223 -6.38 -18.45 15.14
CA ALA A 223 -5.10 -18.64 15.82
C ALA A 223 -4.78 -17.50 16.80
N VAL A 224 -5.11 -16.25 16.43
CA VAL A 224 -4.90 -15.06 17.27
C VAL A 224 -5.93 -15.01 18.38
N ALA A 225 -7.22 -15.21 18.04
CA ALA A 225 -8.32 -15.19 18.98
C ALA A 225 -8.11 -16.19 20.13
N ASN A 226 -7.65 -17.41 19.84
CA ASN A 226 -7.43 -18.43 20.86
C ASN A 226 -6.29 -18.07 21.85
N LEU A 227 -5.29 -17.30 21.40
CA LEU A 227 -4.11 -16.97 22.20
C LEU A 227 -4.22 -15.63 22.92
N MET A 228 -4.96 -14.69 22.35
CA MET A 228 -4.90 -13.27 22.73
C MET A 228 -6.23 -12.71 23.23
N SER A 229 -7.29 -13.53 23.27
CA SER A 229 -8.59 -13.09 23.80
C SER A 229 -8.53 -12.81 25.31
N PRO A 230 -9.30 -11.83 25.80
CA PRO A 230 -9.50 -11.67 27.23
C PRO A 230 -10.17 -12.91 27.84
N PRO A 231 -9.90 -13.23 29.12
CA PRO A 231 -10.67 -14.24 29.83
C PRO A 231 -12.17 -13.82 29.89
N PRO A 232 -13.12 -14.76 30.00
CA PRO A 232 -14.56 -14.45 29.91
C PRO A 232 -15.04 -13.33 30.84
N ARG A 233 -14.47 -13.22 32.05
CA ARG A 233 -14.78 -12.17 33.02
C ARG A 233 -14.38 -10.74 32.58
N LEU A 234 -13.44 -10.63 31.65
CA LEU A 234 -12.93 -9.36 31.11
C LEU A 234 -13.43 -9.10 29.68
N ALA A 235 -14.05 -10.09 29.04
CA ALA A 235 -14.61 -9.96 27.70
C ALA A 235 -15.83 -9.03 27.74
N ARG A 236 -15.92 -8.14 26.76
CA ARG A 236 -17.06 -7.24 26.56
C ARG A 236 -17.67 -7.50 25.18
N ASP A 237 -18.98 -7.33 25.04
CA ASP A 237 -19.71 -7.68 23.81
C ASP A 237 -19.17 -6.94 22.57
N TYR A 238 -18.73 -5.69 22.76
CA TYR A 238 -18.17 -4.86 21.69
C TYR A 238 -16.72 -5.21 21.31
N ASP A 239 -16.02 -6.06 22.07
CA ASP A 239 -14.57 -6.29 21.89
C ASP A 239 -14.25 -6.76 20.46
N ARG A 240 -15.08 -7.64 19.90
CA ARG A 240 -14.89 -8.19 18.54
C ARG A 240 -15.05 -7.15 17.44
N GLU A 241 -15.78 -6.07 17.71
CA GLU A 241 -16.03 -5.01 16.75
C GLU A 241 -15.02 -3.88 16.88
N ALA A 242 -14.68 -3.49 18.12
CA ALA A 242 -13.81 -2.37 18.42
C ALA A 242 -12.30 -2.70 18.38
N TYR A 243 -11.93 -3.97 18.57
CA TYR A 243 -10.52 -4.40 18.71
C TYR A 243 -10.15 -5.48 17.67
N LYS A 244 -10.29 -5.13 16.39
CA LYS A 244 -9.95 -6.04 15.27
C LYS A 244 -8.47 -6.10 14.96
N SER A 245 -7.70 -5.08 15.29
CA SER A 245 -6.24 -5.15 15.20
C SER A 245 -5.61 -4.45 16.40
N PHE A 246 -4.40 -4.85 16.77
CA PHE A 246 -3.68 -4.27 17.89
C PHE A 246 -2.17 -4.35 17.74
N ALA A 247 -1.49 -3.45 18.45
CA ALA A 247 -0.08 -3.53 18.78
C ALA A 247 0.09 -3.38 20.29
N SER A 248 0.80 -4.32 20.92
CA SER A 248 1.14 -4.27 22.34
C SER A 248 2.63 -4.41 22.50
N ILE A 249 3.26 -3.31 22.88
CA ILE A 249 4.70 -3.13 22.89
C ILE A 249 5.15 -3.09 24.36
N PRO A 250 5.99 -4.04 24.81
CA PRO A 250 6.51 -4.02 26.17
C PRO A 250 7.40 -2.79 26.37
N ILE A 251 7.30 -2.16 27.54
CA ILE A 251 8.13 -1.03 27.96
C ILE A 251 9.28 -1.62 28.78
N SER A 252 10.45 -1.81 28.16
CA SER A 252 11.60 -2.48 28.79
C SER A 252 12.89 -1.77 28.40
N LEU A 253 13.85 -1.68 29.32
CA LEU A 253 15.14 -1.05 29.07
C LEU A 253 15.97 -1.83 28.03
N ASN A 254 15.87 -3.16 28.08
CA ASN A 254 16.52 -4.05 27.13
C ASN A 254 15.72 -5.36 27.02
N ALA A 255 16.07 -6.17 26.01
CA ALA A 255 15.42 -7.46 25.75
C ALA A 255 15.74 -8.54 26.80
N GLU A 256 16.73 -8.31 27.67
CA GLU A 256 17.18 -9.25 28.70
C GLU A 256 16.51 -8.99 30.06
N GLN A 257 15.75 -7.90 30.18
CA GLN A 257 15.02 -7.54 31.40
C GLN A 257 13.95 -8.59 31.68
N GLU A 258 14.02 -9.22 32.86
CA GLU A 258 13.14 -10.34 33.24
C GLU A 258 11.64 -9.97 33.16
N LYS A 259 11.31 -8.74 33.55
CA LYS A 259 9.94 -8.22 33.47
C LYS A 259 9.95 -6.77 32.96
N PRO A 260 9.24 -6.46 31.86
CA PRO A 260 9.01 -5.08 31.43
C PRO A 260 8.46 -4.20 32.58
N TYR A 261 8.62 -2.89 32.49
CA TYR A 261 7.93 -1.95 33.39
C TYR A 261 6.42 -1.90 33.12
N GLY A 262 6.01 -2.22 31.88
CA GLY A 262 4.65 -2.03 31.42
C GLY A 262 4.46 -2.41 29.96
N VAL A 263 3.34 -1.98 29.38
CA VAL A 263 2.99 -2.20 27.97
C VAL A 263 2.30 -0.97 27.39
N LEU A 264 2.82 -0.47 26.27
CA LEU A 264 2.14 0.49 25.40
C LEU A 264 1.24 -0.26 24.42
N VAL A 265 -0.03 0.13 24.36
CA VAL A 265 -1.06 -0.59 23.62
C VAL A 265 -1.79 0.35 22.68
N VAL A 266 -1.94 -0.07 21.42
CA VAL A 266 -2.74 0.60 20.41
C VAL A 266 -3.71 -0.40 19.79
N THR A 267 -4.97 -0.01 19.58
CA THR A 267 -6.00 -0.88 19.00
C THR A 267 -6.80 -0.16 17.91
N SER A 268 -7.43 -0.93 17.02
CA SER A 268 -8.35 -0.43 16.00
C SER A 268 -9.52 -1.37 15.72
N ASN A 269 -10.67 -0.82 15.33
CA ASN A 269 -11.80 -1.56 14.76
C ASN A 269 -11.60 -2.01 13.30
N LYS A 270 -10.49 -1.64 12.65
CA LYS A 270 -10.15 -2.07 11.30
C LYS A 270 -9.05 -3.14 11.34
N PRO A 271 -9.14 -4.18 10.50
CA PRO A 271 -8.03 -5.09 10.29
C PRO A 271 -6.89 -4.39 9.53
N ASN A 272 -5.69 -4.97 9.62
CA ASN A 272 -4.46 -4.61 8.91
C ASN A 272 -3.97 -3.17 9.16
N ARG A 273 -4.32 -2.56 10.30
CA ARG A 273 -3.78 -1.25 10.71
C ARG A 273 -2.35 -1.31 11.22
N PHE A 274 -1.97 -2.45 11.80
CA PHE A 274 -0.67 -2.60 12.43
C PHE A 274 0.15 -3.68 11.73
N ASN A 275 1.41 -3.35 11.46
CA ASN A 275 2.43 -4.27 11.00
C ASN A 275 3.77 -3.95 11.68
N LYS A 276 4.77 -4.81 11.48
CA LYS A 276 6.09 -4.62 12.12
C LYS A 276 6.74 -3.29 11.75
N PHE A 277 6.57 -2.83 10.51
CA PHE A 277 7.20 -1.62 10.01
C PHE A 277 6.58 -0.36 10.62
N ASN A 278 5.26 -0.18 10.52
CA ASN A 278 4.62 1.04 11.06
C ASN A 278 4.61 1.10 12.60
N CYS A 279 4.76 -0.04 13.28
CA CYS A 279 4.90 -0.11 14.72
C CYS A 279 6.32 0.15 15.24
N LEU A 280 7.33 0.40 14.37
CA LEU A 280 8.67 0.78 14.83
C LEU A 280 8.64 2.05 15.68
N ILE A 281 7.77 3.00 15.34
CA ILE A 281 7.60 4.22 16.15
C ILE A 281 7.05 3.91 17.56
N LEU A 282 6.19 2.91 17.71
CA LEU A 282 5.67 2.51 19.02
C LEU A 282 6.74 1.83 19.87
N ASN A 283 7.63 1.05 19.25
CA ASN A 283 8.82 0.53 19.93
C ASN A 283 9.68 1.70 20.43
N HIS A 284 9.92 2.69 19.59
CA HIS A 284 10.71 3.84 20.01
C HIS A 284 10.08 4.62 21.18
N VAL A 285 8.77 4.85 21.15
CA VAL A 285 8.04 5.48 22.26
C VAL A 285 8.17 4.66 23.54
N ALA A 286 8.01 3.33 23.45
CA ALA A 286 8.15 2.44 24.59
C ALA A 286 9.58 2.46 25.16
N ASP A 287 10.61 2.46 24.30
CA ASP A 287 12.01 2.58 24.70
C ASP A 287 12.26 3.91 25.42
N THR A 288 11.77 5.02 24.87
CA THR A 288 11.88 6.35 25.50
C THR A 288 11.23 6.38 26.88
N ILE A 289 10.01 5.84 27.02
CA ILE A 289 9.33 5.75 28.32
C ILE A 289 10.16 4.87 29.27
N SER A 290 10.72 3.75 28.79
CA SER A 290 11.54 2.86 29.62
C SER A 290 12.81 3.53 30.12
N ASN A 291 13.48 4.34 29.29
CA ASN A 291 14.67 5.09 29.69
C ASN A 291 14.34 6.10 30.78
N VAL A 292 13.25 6.84 30.62
CA VAL A 292 12.80 7.80 31.64
C VAL A 292 12.49 7.09 32.96
N ILE A 293 11.79 5.95 32.92
CA ILE A 293 11.52 5.15 34.12
C ILE A 293 12.82 4.64 34.75
N ALA A 294 13.78 4.16 33.96
CA ALA A 294 15.04 3.63 34.46
C ALA A 294 15.95 4.72 35.05
N LEU A 295 16.04 5.88 34.40
CA LEU A 295 16.78 7.04 34.92
C LEU A 295 16.16 7.58 36.20
N ARG A 296 14.84 7.51 36.33
CA ARG A 296 14.15 7.74 37.61
C ARG A 296 14.51 6.64 38.62
N GLY A 297 14.56 5.37 38.24
CA GLY A 297 14.95 4.25 39.10
C GLY A 297 16.38 4.35 39.67
N ILE A 298 17.33 4.91 38.92
CA ILE A 298 18.68 5.27 39.42
C ILE A 298 18.60 6.37 40.51
N LEU A 299 17.47 7.08 40.61
CA LEU A 299 17.14 8.05 41.65
C LEU A 299 16.13 7.51 42.69
N ILE A 300 15.65 6.25 42.55
CA ILE A 300 14.68 5.59 43.45
C ILE A 300 15.30 4.31 44.03
N ASP A 301 16.39 4.45 44.77
CA ASP A 301 16.78 3.44 45.78
C ASP A 301 16.18 3.75 47.16
N ASP A 302 15.23 4.71 47.25
CA ASP A 302 14.63 5.22 48.50
C ASP A 302 13.08 5.10 48.57
N ILE A 303 12.45 4.12 47.89
CA ILE A 303 11.01 3.79 48.10
C ILE A 303 10.83 2.30 48.38
#